data_AF-A0A1G3LCR9-F1
#
_entry.id   AF-A0A1G3LCR9-F1
#
_cell.length_a   1.000
_cell.length_b   1.000
_cell.length_c   1.000
_cell.angle_alpha   90.00
_cell.angle_beta   90.00
_cell.angle_gamma   90.00
#
_symmetry.space_group_name_H-M   'P 1'
#
loop_
_entity.id
_entity.type
_entity.pdbx_description
1 polymer ?
#
loop_
_entity_poly.entity_id
_entity_poly.type
_entity_poly.pdbx_seq_one_letter_code
_entity_poly.pdbx_strand_id
1 'polypeptide(L)'
;MTTTTVPDILTGTHQFMTACGQLPGLGWGDPTTRNLRRELLAEEVNEYLDADDQNDLVEVVDGLLDIVVVAHGSRLAYGRDDTTFLIGIAQRRQWHDAEARRRFRLAIEQSADAYFEAEDRGLLDDALIHLANLVQYAANALDGLVGEDVARACAGEVTRSNLSKIVDGKVLRRADGKIMKPEGFTRPDIAGVLTAAGMV
;
A
#
# COMPACT_ATOMS: atom_id res chain seq x y z
N MET A 1 28.92 6.71 11.41
CA MET A 1 27.73 5.85 11.32
C MET A 1 26.79 6.52 10.34
N THR A 2 26.69 6.01 9.11
CA THR A 2 25.70 6.49 8.16
C THR A 2 24.34 6.08 8.69
N THR A 3 23.54 7.03 9.18
CA THR A 3 22.12 6.81 9.41
C THR A 3 21.51 6.50 8.06
N THR A 4 21.31 5.23 7.74
CA THR A 4 20.56 4.85 6.54
C THR A 4 19.14 5.34 6.76
N THR A 5 18.77 6.42 6.08
CA THR A 5 17.40 6.94 6.08
C THR A 5 16.49 5.87 5.49
N VAL A 6 15.39 5.58 6.18
CA VAL A 6 14.35 4.69 5.65
C VAL A 6 13.87 5.29 4.32
N PRO A 7 13.83 4.52 3.22
CA PRO A 7 13.33 5.03 1.95
C PRO A 7 11.84 5.39 2.05
N ASP A 8 11.34 6.21 1.12
CA ASP A 8 9.90 6.40 0.99
C ASP A 8 9.20 5.08 0.61
N ILE A 9 7.88 5.04 0.77
CA ILE A 9 7.10 3.80 0.62
C ILE A 9 7.12 3.23 -0.80
N LEU A 10 7.25 4.05 -1.84
CA LEU A 10 7.30 3.56 -3.22
C LEU A 10 8.68 2.94 -3.48
N THR A 11 9.75 3.66 -3.10
CA THR A 11 11.12 3.14 -3.18
C THR A 11 11.30 1.87 -2.34
N GLY A 12 10.75 1.85 -1.13
CA GLY A 12 10.76 0.69 -0.23
C GLY A 12 10.00 -0.50 -0.80
N THR A 13 8.84 -0.26 -1.42
CA THR A 13 8.07 -1.30 -2.11
C THR A 13 8.86 -1.90 -3.27
N HIS A 14 9.53 -1.08 -4.09
CA HIS A 14 10.40 -1.58 -5.16
C HIS A 14 11.53 -2.47 -4.60
N GLN A 15 12.21 -2.04 -3.54
CA GLN A 15 13.26 -2.84 -2.88
C GLN A 15 12.70 -4.17 -2.34
N PHE A 16 11.55 -4.13 -1.70
CA PHE A 16 10.88 -5.32 -1.16
C PHE A 16 10.50 -6.31 -2.27
N MET A 17 9.96 -5.82 -3.38
CA MET A 17 9.64 -6.65 -4.54
C MET A 17 10.86 -7.27 -5.19
N THR A 18 11.97 -6.52 -5.27
CA THR A 18 13.25 -7.03 -5.74
C THR A 18 13.70 -8.21 -4.87
N ALA A 19 13.67 -8.04 -3.54
CA ALA A 19 14.02 -9.11 -2.59
C ALA A 19 13.04 -10.30 -2.61
N CYS A 20 11.79 -10.06 -3.01
CA CYS A 20 10.80 -11.10 -3.25
C CYS A 20 11.05 -11.91 -4.53
N GLY A 21 12.00 -11.51 -5.38
CA GLY A 21 12.21 -12.09 -6.72
C GLY A 21 11.06 -11.78 -7.68
N GLN A 22 10.32 -10.70 -7.43
CA GLN A 22 9.19 -10.27 -8.24
C GLN A 22 9.56 -9.14 -9.20
N LEU A 23 10.87 -8.86 -9.36
CA LEU A 23 11.42 -7.88 -10.30
C LEU A 23 12.70 -8.41 -11.01
N PRO A 24 12.83 -8.22 -12.35
CA PRO A 24 11.73 -7.91 -13.25
C PRO A 24 10.69 -9.04 -13.14
N GLY A 25 9.42 -8.69 -12.89
CA GLY A 25 8.40 -9.67 -12.53
C GLY A 25 8.13 -10.68 -13.64
N LEU A 26 7.24 -11.64 -13.38
CA LEU A 26 6.75 -12.53 -14.45
C LEU A 26 5.80 -11.81 -15.43
N GLY A 27 5.44 -10.55 -15.13
CA GLY A 27 4.66 -9.67 -15.99
C GLY A 27 3.16 -9.98 -15.98
N TRP A 28 2.42 -9.16 -16.72
CA TRP A 28 0.99 -9.36 -16.97
C TRP A 28 0.67 -10.70 -17.66
N GLY A 29 1.63 -11.30 -18.36
CA GLY A 29 1.43 -12.57 -19.04
C GLY A 29 1.30 -13.78 -18.10
N ASP A 30 1.67 -13.65 -16.82
CA ASP A 30 1.68 -14.75 -15.86
C ASP A 30 0.40 -14.79 -15.01
N PRO A 31 -0.47 -15.80 -15.17
CA PRO A 31 -1.70 -15.93 -14.39
C PRO A 31 -1.45 -16.06 -12.88
N THR A 32 -0.35 -16.69 -12.47
CA THR A 32 -0.03 -16.85 -11.05
C THR A 32 0.28 -15.51 -10.39
N THR A 33 1.08 -14.67 -11.04
CA THR A 33 1.35 -13.31 -10.59
C THR A 33 0.07 -12.48 -10.54
N ARG A 34 -0.77 -12.55 -11.58
CA ARG A 34 -2.03 -11.80 -11.63
C ARG A 34 -3.00 -12.20 -10.52
N ASN A 35 -3.18 -13.50 -10.30
CA ASN A 35 -4.02 -14.00 -9.21
C ASN A 35 -3.49 -13.57 -7.84
N LEU A 36 -2.18 -13.68 -7.62
CA LEU A 36 -1.57 -13.21 -6.37
C LEU A 36 -1.79 -11.71 -6.14
N ARG A 37 -1.65 -10.86 -7.17
CA ARG A 37 -1.91 -9.41 -7.05
C ARG A 37 -3.36 -9.11 -6.75
N ARG A 38 -4.27 -9.80 -7.42
CA ARG A 38 -5.71 -9.68 -7.18
C ARG A 38 -6.07 -10.08 -5.74
N GLU A 39 -5.57 -11.21 -5.25
CA GLU A 39 -5.82 -11.70 -3.89
C GLU A 39 -5.30 -10.73 -2.83
N LEU A 40 -4.05 -10.29 -2.96
CA LEU A 40 -3.47 -9.33 -2.03
C LEU A 40 -4.26 -8.02 -2.02
N LEU A 41 -4.59 -7.46 -3.19
CA LEU A 41 -5.30 -6.18 -3.22
C LEU A 41 -6.70 -6.30 -2.64
N ALA A 42 -7.39 -7.42 -2.89
CA ALA A 42 -8.70 -7.66 -2.29
C ALA A 42 -8.62 -7.81 -0.76
N GLU A 43 -7.57 -8.43 -0.23
CA GLU A 43 -7.32 -8.50 1.22
C GLU A 43 -7.16 -7.09 1.80
N GLU A 44 -6.21 -6.29 1.30
CA GLU A 44 -5.92 -4.95 1.87
C GLU A 44 -7.11 -3.98 1.74
N VAL A 45 -7.85 -4.05 0.62
CA VAL A 45 -9.05 -3.22 0.44
C VAL A 45 -10.12 -3.61 1.45
N ASN A 46 -10.37 -4.90 1.68
CA ASN A 46 -11.37 -5.31 2.67
C ASN A 46 -10.95 -4.94 4.10
N GLU A 47 -9.68 -5.09 4.46
CA GLU A 47 -9.17 -4.67 5.78
C GLU A 47 -9.36 -3.16 6.00
N TYR A 48 -9.07 -2.34 4.99
CA TYR A 48 -9.37 -0.90 5.03
C TYR A 48 -10.87 -0.60 5.23
N LEU A 49 -11.75 -1.28 4.48
CA LEU A 49 -13.19 -1.05 4.56
C LEU A 49 -13.76 -1.43 5.93
N ASP A 50 -13.33 -2.57 6.47
CA ASP A 50 -13.71 -3.04 7.81
C ASP A 50 -13.21 -2.06 8.89
N ALA A 51 -11.98 -1.56 8.77
CA ALA A 51 -11.42 -0.56 9.69
C ALA A 51 -12.20 0.76 9.66
N ASP A 52 -12.58 1.24 8.46
CA ASP A 52 -13.36 2.46 8.30
C ASP A 52 -14.79 2.30 8.84
N ASP A 53 -15.41 1.13 8.67
CA ASP A 53 -16.72 0.79 9.25
C ASP A 53 -16.67 0.71 10.78
N GLN A 54 -15.54 0.26 11.34
CA GLN A 54 -15.30 0.24 12.79
C GLN A 54 -14.85 1.58 13.37
N ASN A 55 -14.61 2.58 12.51
CA ASN A 55 -14.09 3.88 12.90
C ASN A 55 -12.73 3.79 13.64
N ASP A 56 -11.91 2.81 13.27
CA ASP A 56 -10.57 2.57 13.83
C ASP A 56 -9.53 3.32 13.01
N LEU A 57 -9.09 4.49 13.50
CA LEU A 57 -8.13 5.33 12.78
C LEU A 57 -6.77 4.63 12.58
N VAL A 58 -6.34 3.77 13.52
CA VAL A 58 -5.04 3.10 13.42
C VAL A 58 -5.09 2.12 12.25
N GLU A 59 -6.11 1.26 12.23
CA GLU A 59 -6.28 0.25 11.19
C GLU A 59 -6.66 0.88 9.83
N VAL A 60 -7.38 2.01 9.81
CA VAL A 60 -7.62 2.75 8.56
C VAL A 60 -6.31 3.26 7.96
N VAL A 61 -5.41 3.80 8.77
CA VAL A 61 -4.11 4.28 8.29
C VAL A 61 -3.24 3.12 7.80
N ASP A 62 -3.26 1.98 8.49
CA ASP A 62 -2.55 0.77 8.08
C ASP A 62 -3.08 0.26 6.73
N GLY A 63 -4.40 0.04 6.61
CA GLY A 63 -5.03 -0.45 5.37
C GLY A 63 -4.84 0.48 4.17
N LEU A 64 -4.88 1.81 4.36
CA LEU A 64 -4.58 2.75 3.27
C LEU A 64 -3.12 2.64 2.80
N LEU A 65 -2.16 2.44 3.72
CA LEU A 65 -0.75 2.26 3.37
C LEU A 65 -0.50 0.90 2.70
N ASP A 66 -1.17 -0.16 3.14
CA ASP A 66 -1.07 -1.48 2.52
C ASP A 66 -1.68 -1.51 1.12
N ILE A 67 -2.79 -0.80 0.87
CA ILE A 67 -3.30 -0.54 -0.48
C ILE A 67 -2.22 0.14 -1.34
N VAL A 68 -1.50 1.14 -0.83
CA VAL A 68 -0.40 1.79 -1.56
C VAL A 68 0.70 0.79 -1.91
N VAL A 69 1.13 -0.03 -0.95
CA VAL A 69 2.18 -1.05 -1.14
C VAL A 69 1.76 -2.08 -2.19
N VAL A 70 0.55 -2.63 -2.08
CA VAL A 70 0.08 -3.70 -2.97
C VAL A 70 -0.27 -3.15 -4.35
N ALA A 71 -0.90 -1.98 -4.46
CA ALA A 71 -1.24 -1.39 -5.75
C ALA A 71 0.02 -0.96 -6.52
N HIS A 72 0.97 -0.30 -5.85
CA HIS A 72 2.24 0.05 -6.47
C HIS A 72 3.04 -1.21 -6.81
N GLY A 73 3.05 -2.19 -5.92
CA GLY A 73 3.73 -3.46 -6.17
C GLY A 73 3.14 -4.25 -7.35
N SER A 74 1.83 -4.16 -7.55
CA SER A 74 1.16 -4.76 -8.72
C SER A 74 1.58 -4.06 -10.02
N ARG A 75 1.67 -2.73 -10.04
CA ARG A 75 2.17 -1.98 -11.22
C ARG A 75 3.59 -2.38 -11.60
N LEU A 76 4.47 -2.47 -10.61
CA LEU A 76 5.85 -2.91 -10.77
C LEU A 76 5.91 -4.35 -11.33
N ALA A 77 5.08 -5.26 -10.80
CA ALA A 77 5.00 -6.63 -11.28
C ALA A 77 4.52 -6.73 -12.74
N TYR A 78 3.71 -5.76 -13.18
CA TYR A 78 3.23 -5.64 -14.57
C TYR A 78 4.16 -4.84 -15.48
N GLY A 79 5.36 -4.48 -14.99
CA GLY A 79 6.39 -3.82 -15.79
C GLY A 79 6.22 -2.30 -15.92
N ARG A 80 5.43 -1.67 -15.03
CA ARG A 80 5.34 -0.20 -14.94
C ARG A 80 6.06 0.30 -13.69
N ASP A 81 7.22 0.90 -13.92
CA ASP A 81 8.07 1.56 -12.92
C ASP A 81 7.98 3.10 -12.98
N ASP A 82 6.93 3.61 -13.61
CA ASP A 82 6.66 5.05 -13.58
C ASP A 82 6.05 5.41 -12.22
N THR A 83 6.85 6.09 -11.39
CA THR A 83 6.38 6.86 -10.25
C THR A 83 5.52 8.01 -10.78
N THR A 84 4.25 7.75 -11.10
CA THR A 84 3.31 8.82 -11.39
C THR A 84 2.97 9.50 -10.07
N PHE A 85 3.81 10.45 -9.69
CA PHE A 85 3.53 11.43 -8.64
C PHE A 85 2.44 12.37 -9.15
N LEU A 86 1.20 12.19 -8.71
CA LEU A 86 0.24 13.29 -8.59
C LEU A 86 -0.01 13.61 -7.12
N ILE A 87 1.06 13.70 -6.31
CA ILE A 87 0.97 14.39 -5.02
C ILE A 87 0.91 15.89 -5.32
N GLY A 88 -0.31 16.33 -5.60
CA GLY A 88 -0.67 17.70 -5.87
C GLY A 88 -2.17 17.84 -5.68
N ILE A 89 -2.61 17.92 -4.42
CA ILE A 89 -3.46 18.99 -3.86
C ILE A 89 -3.77 18.56 -2.40
N ALA A 90 -3.11 19.23 -1.46
CA ALA A 90 -3.58 19.33 -0.09
C ALA A 90 -4.86 20.19 -0.06
N GLN A 91 -5.80 19.86 0.83
CA GLN A 91 -6.33 20.81 1.83
C GLN A 91 -7.39 20.16 2.74
N ARG A 92 -7.02 20.07 4.03
CA ARG A 92 -7.79 19.88 5.28
C ARG A 92 -7.70 18.49 5.93
N ARG A 93 -7.45 18.51 7.25
CA ARG A 93 -7.72 17.39 8.17
C ARG A 93 -9.23 17.13 8.20
N GLN A 94 -9.65 16.02 7.64
CA GLN A 94 -11.04 15.68 7.36
C GLN A 94 -11.48 14.33 7.93
N TRP A 95 -10.70 13.70 8.84
CA TRP A 95 -11.16 12.46 9.49
C TRP A 95 -12.52 12.61 10.19
N HIS A 96 -12.81 13.79 10.74
CA HIS A 96 -14.11 14.07 11.35
C HIS A 96 -15.18 14.52 10.34
N ASP A 97 -14.81 14.75 9.08
CA ASP A 97 -15.73 15.07 7.99
C ASP A 97 -16.18 13.76 7.33
N ALA A 98 -17.31 13.24 7.81
CA ALA A 98 -17.88 11.97 7.36
C ALA A 98 -18.16 11.96 5.84
N GLU A 99 -18.48 13.10 5.24
CA GLU A 99 -18.74 13.20 3.81
C GLU A 99 -17.43 13.12 3.01
N ALA A 100 -16.37 13.77 3.48
CA ALA A 100 -15.04 13.64 2.88
C ALA A 100 -14.51 12.19 2.98
N ARG A 101 -14.63 11.55 4.15
CA ARG A 101 -14.29 10.13 4.34
C ARG A 101 -15.04 9.23 3.38
N ARG A 102 -16.36 9.40 3.27
CA ARG A 102 -17.21 8.64 2.36
C ARG A 102 -16.78 8.78 0.90
N ARG A 103 -16.33 9.96 0.48
CA ARG A 103 -15.84 10.18 -0.90
C ARG A 103 -14.54 9.43 -1.17
N PHE A 104 -13.59 9.44 -0.24
CA PHE A 104 -12.35 8.68 -0.39
C PHE A 104 -12.61 7.18 -0.42
N ARG A 105 -13.43 6.70 0.52
CA ARG A 105 -13.86 5.30 0.57
C ARG A 105 -14.46 4.86 -0.77
N LEU A 106 -15.44 5.62 -1.28
CA LEU A 106 -16.10 5.30 -2.55
C LEU A 106 -15.12 5.31 -3.74
N ALA A 107 -14.18 6.25 -3.77
CA ALA A 107 -13.17 6.32 -4.83
C ALA A 107 -12.23 5.10 -4.81
N ILE A 108 -11.83 4.65 -3.62
CA ILE A 108 -11.01 3.44 -3.44
C ILE A 108 -11.80 2.20 -3.87
N GLU A 109 -13.02 2.02 -3.37
CA GLU A 109 -13.91 0.89 -3.75
C GLU A 109 -14.10 0.82 -5.27
N GLN A 110 -14.50 1.94 -5.89
CA GLN A 110 -14.73 2.01 -7.34
C GLN A 110 -13.46 1.72 -8.15
N SER A 111 -12.30 2.18 -7.68
CA SER A 111 -11.04 1.93 -8.39
C SER A 111 -10.58 0.48 -8.21
N ALA A 112 -10.83 -0.15 -7.06
CA ALA A 112 -10.56 -1.57 -6.85
C ALA A 112 -11.46 -2.43 -7.76
N ASP A 113 -12.77 -2.16 -7.78
CA ASP A 113 -13.74 -2.85 -8.64
C ASP A 113 -13.36 -2.74 -10.12
N ALA A 114 -13.00 -1.53 -10.58
CA ALA A 114 -12.60 -1.30 -11.95
C ALA A 114 -11.26 -1.97 -12.31
N TYR A 115 -10.32 -2.06 -11.36
CA TYR A 115 -9.12 -2.88 -11.52
C TYR A 115 -9.47 -4.36 -11.70
N PHE A 116 -10.34 -4.91 -10.85
CA PHE A 116 -10.77 -6.30 -10.93
C PHE A 116 -11.50 -6.61 -12.25
N GLU A 117 -12.35 -5.70 -12.73
CA GLU A 117 -13.00 -5.86 -14.04
C GLU A 117 -11.99 -5.82 -15.19
N ALA A 118 -11.02 -4.90 -15.15
CA ALA A 118 -9.96 -4.81 -16.16
C ALA A 118 -9.09 -6.08 -16.19
N GLU A 119 -8.75 -6.63 -15.03
CA GLU A 119 -8.09 -7.94 -14.89
C GLU A 119 -8.92 -9.05 -15.55
N ASP A 120 -10.19 -9.18 -15.19
CA ASP A 120 -11.06 -10.24 -15.72
C ASP A 120 -11.21 -10.14 -17.25
N ARG A 121 -11.10 -8.92 -17.80
CA ARG A 121 -11.15 -8.64 -19.25
C ARG A 121 -9.78 -8.70 -19.94
N GLY A 122 -8.69 -8.87 -19.20
CA GLY A 122 -7.34 -8.91 -19.74
C GLY A 122 -6.81 -7.56 -20.25
N LEU A 123 -7.32 -6.45 -19.73
CA LEU A 123 -7.01 -5.08 -20.17
C LEU A 123 -5.89 -4.48 -19.30
N LEU A 124 -4.63 -4.69 -19.71
CA LEU A 124 -3.46 -4.24 -18.96
C LEU A 124 -3.45 -2.72 -18.70
N ASP A 125 -3.67 -1.90 -19.73
CA ASP A 125 -3.58 -0.44 -19.57
C ASP A 125 -4.66 0.09 -18.60
N ASP A 126 -5.87 -0.45 -18.68
CA ASP A 126 -6.96 -0.09 -17.75
C ASP A 126 -6.63 -0.53 -16.31
N ALA A 127 -6.13 -1.76 -16.14
CA ALA A 127 -5.71 -2.27 -14.83
C ALA A 127 -4.61 -1.39 -14.23
N LEU A 128 -3.62 -0.97 -15.03
CA LEU A 128 -2.56 -0.06 -14.59
C LEU A 128 -3.12 1.29 -14.17
N ILE A 129 -4.06 1.87 -14.93
CA ILE A 129 -4.72 3.14 -14.58
C ILE A 129 -5.40 3.02 -13.21
N HIS A 130 -6.17 1.96 -12.98
CA HIS A 130 -6.89 1.77 -11.72
C HIS A 130 -5.95 1.48 -10.53
N LEU A 131 -4.82 0.80 -10.74
CA LEU A 131 -3.79 0.67 -9.71
C LEU A 131 -3.12 2.01 -9.38
N ALA A 132 -2.88 2.90 -10.38
CA ALA A 132 -2.38 4.24 -10.10
C ALA A 132 -3.40 5.08 -9.33
N ASN A 133 -4.67 5.00 -9.72
CA ASN A 133 -5.74 5.69 -9.02
C ASN A 133 -5.86 5.24 -7.56
N LEU A 134 -5.72 3.93 -7.28
CA LEU A 134 -5.69 3.41 -5.91
C LEU A 134 -4.55 4.00 -5.08
N VAL A 135 -3.32 4.00 -5.61
CA VAL A 135 -2.17 4.64 -4.94
C VAL A 135 -2.48 6.10 -4.64
N GLN A 136 -3.05 6.82 -5.61
CA GLN A 136 -3.35 8.24 -5.48
C GLN A 136 -4.48 8.52 -4.47
N TYR A 137 -5.57 7.77 -4.52
CA TYR A 137 -6.71 7.93 -3.63
C TYR A 137 -6.35 7.56 -2.20
N ALA A 138 -5.57 6.50 -2.00
CA ALA A 138 -5.10 6.12 -0.67
C ALA A 138 -4.14 7.18 -0.08
N ALA A 139 -3.20 7.69 -0.88
CA ALA A 139 -2.30 8.76 -0.44
C ALA A 139 -3.05 10.06 -0.10
N ASN A 140 -4.04 10.44 -0.91
CA ASN A 140 -4.87 11.63 -0.66
C ASN A 140 -5.75 11.45 0.57
N ALA A 141 -6.31 10.25 0.77
CA ALA A 141 -7.06 9.92 1.98
C ALA A 141 -6.14 10.08 3.20
N LEU A 142 -4.97 9.44 3.21
CA LEU A 142 -3.98 9.53 4.30
C LEU A 142 -3.63 10.98 4.66
N ASP A 143 -3.26 11.82 3.67
CA ASP A 143 -2.97 13.23 3.91
C ASP A 143 -4.19 13.97 4.47
N GLY A 144 -5.39 13.72 3.92
CA GLY A 144 -6.63 14.27 4.43
C GLY A 144 -6.96 13.81 5.85
N LEU A 145 -6.59 12.60 6.26
CA LEU A 145 -6.92 12.06 7.59
C LEU A 145 -5.96 12.55 8.66
N VAL A 146 -4.66 12.42 8.43
CA VAL A 146 -3.63 12.62 9.45
C VAL A 146 -2.65 13.75 9.12
N GLY A 147 -2.73 14.30 7.91
CA GLY A 147 -1.81 15.33 7.42
C GLY A 147 -0.46 14.73 6.97
N GLU A 148 0.16 15.44 6.04
CA GLU A 148 1.36 15.03 5.31
C GLU A 148 2.50 14.49 6.18
N ASP A 149 2.82 15.16 7.29
CA ASP A 149 3.94 14.76 8.17
C ASP A 149 3.66 13.43 8.88
N VAL A 150 2.44 13.24 9.38
CA VAL A 150 2.04 12.02 10.08
C VAL A 150 1.88 10.88 9.08
N ALA A 151 1.29 11.15 7.90
CA ALA A 151 1.19 10.19 6.81
C ALA A 151 2.58 9.68 6.38
N ARG A 152 3.56 10.58 6.22
CA ARG A 152 4.95 10.21 5.94
C ARG A 152 5.57 9.36 7.04
N ALA A 153 5.35 9.69 8.30
CA ALA A 153 5.89 8.93 9.41
C ALA A 153 5.31 7.50 9.47
N CYS A 154 4.00 7.36 9.31
CA CYS A 154 3.34 6.05 9.20
C CYS A 154 3.85 5.25 8.00
N ALA A 155 3.98 5.88 6.83
CA ALA A 155 4.55 5.25 5.64
C ALA A 155 6.01 4.78 5.85
N GLY A 156 6.79 5.54 6.62
CA GLY A 156 8.13 5.16 7.05
C GLY A 156 8.13 3.91 7.94
N GLU A 157 7.17 3.79 8.88
CA GLU A 157 7.02 2.60 9.72
C GLU A 157 6.60 1.36 8.92
N VAL A 158 5.67 1.49 7.97
CA VAL A 158 5.30 0.40 7.04
C VAL A 158 6.51 -0.03 6.21
N THR A 159 7.26 0.94 5.69
CA THR A 159 8.48 0.67 4.89
C THR A 159 9.54 -0.04 5.72
N ARG A 160 9.84 0.45 6.94
CA ARG A 160 10.77 -0.18 7.88
C ARG A 160 10.36 -1.62 8.18
N SER A 161 9.10 -1.83 8.55
CA SER A 161 8.54 -3.14 8.85
C SER A 161 8.66 -4.09 7.65
N ASN A 162 8.27 -3.65 6.45
CA ASN A 162 8.34 -4.46 5.23
C ASN A 162 9.78 -4.83 4.86
N LEU A 163 10.70 -3.87 4.88
CA LEU A 163 12.12 -4.13 4.58
C LEU A 163 12.80 -4.99 5.64
N SER A 164 12.35 -4.97 6.90
CA SER A 164 12.88 -5.85 7.95
C SER A 164 12.61 -7.34 7.70
N LYS A 165 11.69 -7.69 6.78
CA LYS A 165 11.43 -9.07 6.35
C LYS A 165 12.52 -9.61 5.39
N ILE A 166 13.43 -8.76 4.93
CA ILE A 166 14.53 -9.12 4.03
C ILE A 166 15.72 -9.59 4.87
N VAL A 167 16.13 -10.84 4.66
CA VAL A 167 17.30 -11.46 5.30
C VAL A 167 18.28 -11.87 4.20
N ASP A 168 19.53 -11.44 4.30
CA ASP A 168 20.58 -11.72 3.30
C ASP A 168 20.16 -11.36 1.86
N GLY A 169 19.44 -10.24 1.71
CA GLY A 169 18.97 -9.71 0.44
C GLY A 169 17.74 -10.42 -0.15
N LYS A 170 17.12 -11.36 0.58
CA LYS A 170 15.96 -12.12 0.12
C LYS A 170 14.84 -12.15 1.16
N VAL A 171 13.61 -12.30 0.67
CA VAL A 171 12.46 -12.61 1.53
C VAL A 171 12.33 -14.13 1.67
N LEU A 172 12.23 -14.61 2.90
CA LEU A 172 12.01 -16.03 3.19
C LEU A 172 10.52 -16.38 3.01
N ARG A 173 10.23 -17.53 2.40
CA ARG A 173 8.86 -18.01 2.16
C ARG A 173 8.66 -19.39 2.75
N ARG A 174 7.46 -19.67 3.24
CA ARG A 174 7.01 -21.01 3.59
C ARG A 174 6.73 -21.83 2.33
N ALA A 175 6.50 -23.14 2.51
CA ALA A 175 6.15 -24.05 1.41
C ALA A 175 4.87 -23.65 0.65
N ASP A 176 3.95 -22.92 1.30
CA ASP A 176 2.72 -22.40 0.69
C ASP A 176 2.88 -21.02 0.04
N GLY A 177 4.12 -20.50 -0.06
CA GLY A 177 4.41 -19.22 -0.69
C GLY A 177 4.27 -18.00 0.22
N LYS A 178 3.70 -18.15 1.42
CA LYS A 178 3.54 -17.04 2.37
C LYS A 178 4.89 -16.52 2.86
N ILE A 179 5.04 -15.20 2.86
CA ILE A 179 6.23 -14.51 3.37
C ILE A 179 6.38 -14.77 4.87
N MET A 180 7.58 -15.18 5.28
CA MET A 180 7.93 -15.42 6.67
C MET A 180 8.40 -14.14 7.34
N LYS A 181 8.07 -14.00 8.63
CA LYS A 181 8.57 -12.94 9.50
C LYS A 181 9.85 -13.47 10.18
N PRO A 182 11.02 -12.86 9.97
CA PRO A 182 12.27 -13.32 10.57
C PRO A 182 12.33 -13.05 12.08
N GLU A 183 13.36 -13.61 12.74
CA GLU A 183 13.65 -13.30 14.14
C GLU A 183 13.88 -11.79 14.32
N GLY A 184 13.28 -11.20 15.35
CA GLY A 184 13.36 -9.75 15.61
C GLY A 184 12.43 -8.88 14.76
N PHE A 185 11.60 -9.47 13.88
CA PHE A 185 10.57 -8.73 13.15
C PHE A 185 9.59 -8.03 14.10
N THR A 186 9.28 -6.76 13.80
CA THR A 186 8.22 -5.99 14.44
C THR A 186 7.25 -5.47 13.38
N ARG A 187 5.95 -5.46 13.71
CA ARG A 187 4.90 -4.83 12.89
C ARG A 187 5.16 -3.31 12.77
N PRO A 188 4.57 -2.62 11.79
CA PRO A 188 4.58 -1.16 11.76
C PRO A 188 3.97 -0.61 13.06
N ASP A 189 4.58 0.40 13.67
CA ASP A 189 4.04 1.04 14.88
C ASP A 189 3.19 2.27 14.53
N ILE A 190 2.06 2.03 13.85
CA ILE A 190 1.14 3.10 13.43
C ILE A 190 0.52 3.79 14.63
N ALA A 191 0.09 3.02 15.63
CA ALA A 191 -0.47 3.54 16.87
C ALA A 191 0.52 4.47 17.58
N GLY A 192 1.79 4.09 17.70
CA GLY A 192 2.82 4.93 18.31
C GLY A 192 3.03 6.25 17.58
N VAL A 193 3.03 6.24 16.24
CA VAL A 193 3.12 7.47 15.43
C VAL A 193 1.90 8.37 15.66
N LEU A 194 0.69 7.81 15.65
CA LEU A 194 -0.54 8.57 15.87
C LEU A 194 -0.67 9.12 17.29
N THR A 195 -0.26 8.35 18.31
CA THR A 195 -0.20 8.82 19.71
C THR A 195 0.79 9.96 19.87
N ALA A 196 1.98 9.87 19.25
CA ALA A 196 2.98 10.95 19.28
C ALA A 196 2.45 12.24 18.61
N ALA A 197 1.55 12.11 17.63
CA ALA A 197 0.86 13.22 16.98
C ALA A 197 -0.39 13.72 17.72
N GLY A 198 -0.77 13.08 18.85
CA GLY A 198 -1.95 13.42 19.65
C GLY A 198 -3.28 13.11 18.95
N MET A 199 -3.33 12.07 18.11
CA MET A 199 -4.51 11.70 17.32
C MET A 199 -5.33 10.56 17.93
N VAL A 200 -4.69 9.70 18.74
CA VAL A 200 -5.28 8.57 19.46
C VAL A 200 -4.73 8.48 20.87
#